data_AF-A0A7U2F5E0-F1
#
_entry.id   AF-A0A7U2F5E0-F1
#
_cell.length_a   1.000
_cell.length_b   1.000
_cell.length_c   1.000
_cell.angle_alpha   90.00
_cell.angle_beta   90.00
_cell.angle_gamma   90.00
#
_symmetry.space_group_name_H-M   'P 1'
#
loop_
_entity.id
_entity.type
_entity.pdbx_description
1 polymer ?
#
loop_
_entity_poly.entity_id
_entity_poly.type
_entity_poly.pdbx_seq_one_letter_code
_entity_poly.pdbx_strand_id
1 'polypeptide(L)'
;MSKTIQLHCPSTKRTVANFVITPFQSNDQILQGIRLALQIQYAALYTADARSLTKLDALQNDQRVLVGASREEVMLPDSPAEFAFYDGQEGPDAEEWEWASEREKCAHVVRLNEEEPRMRNKLRITRAWEAIEEEMKMVGRQRVDAKECEGLIEQRWGTNIDHFLPDAMKPAKVKPSASKFWDEGVVAGLAVLSSFTQGQARLAAEFLEEAVQLRIGDGIDTSPVLQFQDVVNAVHIIFERAGVIKEKLTKPKSAKAREKERKKALKEKTKKEKSGAMAEK
;
A
#
# COMPACT_ATOMS: atom_id res chain seq x y z
N MET A 1 -10.94 38.18 9.68
CA MET A 1 -11.69 37.65 8.51
C MET A 1 -11.87 36.16 8.72
N SER A 2 -13.01 35.59 8.31
CA SER A 2 -13.20 34.12 8.31
C SER A 2 -12.32 33.48 7.25
N LYS A 3 -11.86 32.26 7.54
CA LYS A 3 -11.08 31.45 6.61
C LYS A 3 -11.86 30.24 6.15
N THR A 4 -11.75 29.88 4.89
CA THR A 4 -12.31 28.63 4.36
C THR A 4 -11.16 27.70 4.02
N ILE A 5 -11.22 26.44 4.46
CA ILE A 5 -10.19 25.44 4.21
C ILE A 5 -10.82 24.12 3.75
N GLN A 6 -10.01 23.31 3.08
CA GLN A 6 -10.36 21.94 2.73
C GLN A 6 -9.74 20.98 3.74
N LEU A 7 -10.55 20.15 4.38
CA LEU A 7 -10.09 19.07 5.25
C LEU A 7 -10.09 17.75 4.48
N HIS A 8 -9.00 17.00 4.56
CA HIS A 8 -8.94 15.64 4.04
C HIS A 8 -8.44 14.69 5.14
N CYS A 9 -9.18 13.62 5.38
CA CYS A 9 -8.83 12.57 6.32
C CYS A 9 -8.48 11.29 5.54
N PRO A 10 -7.18 10.98 5.35
CA PRO A 10 -6.76 9.84 4.54
C PRO A 10 -7.29 8.50 5.06
N SER A 11 -7.22 8.26 6.38
CA SER A 11 -7.64 7.01 7.02
C SER A 11 -9.11 6.67 6.80
N THR A 12 -9.98 7.67 6.75
CA THR A 12 -11.42 7.48 6.47
C THR A 12 -11.80 7.75 5.01
N LYS A 13 -10.84 8.19 4.18
CA LYS A 13 -11.04 8.67 2.80
C LYS A 13 -12.12 9.75 2.69
N ARG A 14 -12.29 10.57 3.75
CA ARG A 14 -13.31 11.64 3.81
C ARG A 14 -12.70 13.00 3.54
N THR A 15 -13.45 13.83 2.82
CA THR A 15 -13.04 15.18 2.46
C THR A 15 -14.17 16.15 2.72
N VAL A 16 -13.85 17.28 3.37
CA VAL A 16 -14.76 18.41 3.59
C VAL A 16 -14.18 19.61 2.86
N ALA A 17 -14.81 20.03 1.76
CA ALA A 17 -14.26 21.05 0.87
C ALA A 17 -14.29 22.48 1.44
N ASN A 18 -15.32 22.82 2.23
CA ASN A 18 -15.61 24.20 2.63
C ASN A 18 -15.75 24.33 4.14
N PHE A 19 -14.74 23.92 4.90
CA PHE A 19 -14.75 24.09 6.35
C PHE A 19 -14.40 25.54 6.71
N VAL A 20 -15.28 26.21 7.45
CA VAL A 20 -15.13 27.64 7.76
C VAL A 20 -14.63 27.83 9.19
N ILE A 21 -13.50 28.54 9.32
CA ILE A 21 -12.92 28.99 10.58
C ILE A 21 -13.24 30.48 10.74
N THR A 22 -13.94 30.82 11.81
CA THR A 22 -14.26 32.21 12.14
C THR A 22 -13.24 32.78 13.11
N PRO A 23 -12.96 34.10 13.08
CA PRO A 23 -11.86 34.71 13.84
C PRO A 23 -12.05 34.69 15.37
N PHE A 24 -13.22 34.30 15.86
CA PHE A 24 -13.54 34.27 17.30
C PHE A 24 -13.54 32.85 17.90
N GLN A 25 -13.24 31.83 17.09
CA GLN A 25 -13.19 30.45 17.58
C GLN A 25 -11.85 30.15 18.25
N SER A 26 -11.89 29.49 19.40
CA SER A 26 -10.69 28.94 20.03
C SER A 26 -10.19 27.71 19.27
N ASN A 27 -8.92 27.34 19.47
CA ASN A 27 -8.34 26.13 18.86
C ASN A 27 -9.15 24.87 19.19
N ASP A 28 -9.63 24.75 20.43
CA ASP A 28 -10.45 23.60 20.84
C ASP A 28 -11.81 23.56 20.14
N GLN A 29 -12.45 24.72 19.93
CA GLN A 29 -13.71 24.80 19.18
C GLN A 29 -13.51 24.42 17.71
N ILE A 30 -12.41 24.85 17.09
CA ILE A 30 -12.06 24.47 15.72
C ILE A 30 -11.85 22.96 15.64
N LEU A 31 -11.03 22.39 16.54
CA LEU A 31 -10.77 20.95 16.58
C LEU A 31 -12.03 20.12 16.83
N GLN A 32 -12.93 20.58 17.70
CA GLN A 32 -14.23 19.94 17.91
C GLN A 32 -15.10 20.00 16.65
N GLY A 33 -15.12 21.13 15.94
CA GLY A 33 -15.81 21.26 14.66
C GLY A 33 -15.26 20.31 13.59
N ILE A 34 -13.94 20.16 13.51
CA ILE A 34 -13.26 19.23 12.60
C ILE A 34 -13.64 17.77 12.91
N ARG A 35 -13.61 17.38 14.19
CA ARG A 35 -14.01 16.03 14.64
C ARG A 35 -15.45 15.71 14.24
N LEU A 36 -16.36 16.66 14.43
CA LEU A 36 -17.76 16.50 14.04
C LEU A 36 -17.94 16.41 12.52
N ALA A 37 -17.26 17.28 11.76
CA ALA A 37 -17.37 17.34 10.31
C ALA A 37 -16.85 16.05 9.63
N LEU A 38 -15.78 15.47 10.16
CA LEU A 38 -15.18 14.22 9.65
C LEU A 38 -15.74 12.95 10.31
N GLN A 39 -16.52 13.09 11.39
CA GLN A 39 -17.01 12.03 12.27
C GLN A 39 -15.89 11.16 12.86
N ILE A 40 -14.87 11.81 13.42
CA ILE A 40 -13.69 11.19 14.03
C ILE A 40 -13.57 11.60 15.50
N GLN A 41 -12.97 10.74 16.34
CA GLN A 41 -12.83 10.99 17.78
C GLN A 41 -11.58 11.80 18.12
N TYR A 42 -10.53 11.67 17.31
CA TYR A 42 -9.28 12.40 17.44
C TYR A 42 -9.05 13.24 16.19
N ALA A 43 -8.37 14.38 16.36
CA ALA A 43 -8.00 15.25 15.24
C ALA A 43 -6.61 15.84 15.51
N ALA A 44 -5.64 15.43 14.71
CA ALA A 44 -4.35 16.12 14.55
C ALA A 44 -4.28 16.71 13.14
N LEU A 45 -3.73 17.90 13.00
CA LEU A 45 -3.74 18.66 11.76
C LEU A 45 -2.36 18.73 11.16
N TYR A 46 -2.29 18.63 9.84
CA TYR A 46 -1.05 18.63 9.10
C TYR A 46 -1.19 19.43 7.80
N THR A 47 -0.08 19.95 7.29
CA THR A 47 0.00 20.49 5.94
C THR A 47 -0.13 19.37 4.90
N ALA A 48 -0.31 19.75 3.63
CA ALA A 48 -0.23 18.80 2.50
C ALA A 48 1.11 18.05 2.43
N ASP A 49 2.19 18.60 3.01
CA ASP A 49 3.51 17.97 3.15
C ASP A 49 3.65 17.07 4.40
N ALA A 50 2.54 16.73 5.07
CA ALA A 50 2.51 15.98 6.32
C ALA A 50 3.27 16.61 7.51
N ARG A 51 3.44 17.94 7.52
CA ARG A 51 4.03 18.64 8.68
C ARG A 51 2.95 19.01 9.68
N SER A 52 3.16 18.70 10.95
CA SER A 52 2.21 18.99 12.02
C SER A 52 1.91 20.50 12.12
N LEU A 53 0.63 20.82 12.24
CA LEU A 53 0.10 22.17 12.42
C LEU A 53 -0.35 22.34 13.86
N THR A 54 0.42 23.10 14.64
CA THR A 54 0.09 23.43 16.03
C THR A 54 -0.58 24.80 16.18
N LYS A 55 -0.47 25.68 15.18
CA LYS A 55 -1.02 27.03 15.18
C LYS A 55 -2.05 27.19 14.07
N LEU A 56 -3.33 27.22 14.43
CA LEU A 56 -4.45 27.33 13.47
C LEU A 56 -4.56 28.73 12.85
N ASP A 57 -4.00 29.74 13.52
CA ASP A 57 -3.91 31.10 12.99
C ASP A 57 -3.04 31.20 11.73
N ALA A 58 -2.13 30.23 11.51
CA ALA A 58 -1.27 30.18 10.33
C ALA A 58 -1.96 29.60 9.09
N LEU A 59 -3.18 29.08 9.22
CA LEU A 59 -3.94 28.53 8.10
C LEU A 59 -4.30 29.64 7.10
N GLN A 60 -4.21 29.33 5.80
CA GLN A 60 -4.58 30.24 4.72
C GLN A 60 -5.96 29.88 4.15
N ASN A 61 -6.58 30.82 3.43
CA ASN A 61 -7.78 30.50 2.66
C ASN A 61 -7.48 29.47 1.58
N ASP A 62 -8.46 28.59 1.36
CA ASP A 62 -8.46 27.50 0.39
C ASP A 62 -7.30 26.50 0.60
N GLN A 63 -6.66 26.54 1.77
CA GLN A 63 -5.60 25.61 2.11
C GLN A 63 -6.17 24.21 2.33
N ARG A 64 -5.52 23.22 1.73
CA ARG A 64 -5.76 21.81 2.04
C ARG A 64 -5.01 21.38 3.29
N VAL A 65 -5.74 20.84 4.25
CA VAL A 65 -5.26 20.39 5.55
C VAL A 65 -5.55 18.91 5.69
N LEU A 66 -4.51 18.14 6.02
CA LEU A 66 -4.66 16.72 6.31
C LEU A 66 -5.01 16.54 7.78
N VAL A 67 -5.91 15.59 8.06
CA VAL A 67 -6.45 15.35 9.40
C VAL A 67 -6.22 13.89 9.80
N GLY A 68 -5.41 13.68 10.84
CA GLY A 68 -5.22 12.39 11.49
C GLY A 68 -6.38 12.09 12.44
N ALA A 69 -6.98 10.92 12.31
CA ALA A 69 -8.13 10.43 13.04
C ALA A 69 -7.77 9.59 14.28
N SER A 70 -6.50 9.25 14.48
CA SER A 70 -5.97 8.63 15.70
C SER A 70 -4.63 9.24 16.13
N ARG A 71 -4.23 9.00 17.38
CA ARG A 71 -2.97 9.51 17.94
C ARG A 71 -1.76 8.81 17.31
N GLU A 72 -1.95 7.57 16.89
CA GLU A 72 -0.95 6.70 16.30
C GLU A 72 -0.87 6.87 14.76
N GLU A 73 -1.73 7.70 14.16
CA GLU A 73 -1.74 7.91 12.71
C GLU A 73 -0.52 8.71 12.27
N VAL A 74 0.29 8.10 11.41
CA VAL A 74 1.45 8.75 10.79
C VAL A 74 1.01 9.38 9.48
N MET A 75 0.94 10.72 9.46
CA MET A 75 0.50 11.46 8.28
C MET A 75 1.49 11.36 7.12
N LEU A 76 0.94 11.33 5.89
CA LEU A 76 1.67 11.23 4.64
C LEU A 76 1.44 12.46 3.76
N PRO A 77 2.44 12.87 2.96
CA PRO A 77 2.25 13.92 1.99
C PRO A 77 1.12 13.58 1.02
N ASP A 78 0.26 14.54 0.74
CA ASP A 78 -0.86 14.44 -0.19
C ASP A 78 -0.39 14.64 -1.64
N SER A 79 0.52 13.75 -2.04
CA SER A 79 1.15 13.71 -3.36
C SER A 79 1.06 12.26 -3.89
N PRO A 80 1.19 12.04 -5.21
CA PRO A 80 1.39 10.69 -5.74
C PRO A 80 2.71 10.10 -5.23
N ALA A 81 2.77 8.77 -5.10
CA ALA A 81 4.02 8.11 -4.75
C ALA A 81 5.11 8.37 -5.80
N GLU A 82 6.28 8.79 -5.36
CA GLU A 82 7.48 8.92 -6.19
C GLU A 82 8.23 7.59 -6.22
N PHE A 83 8.98 7.33 -7.29
CA PHE A 83 9.73 6.09 -7.47
C PHE A 83 11.20 6.42 -7.71
N ALA A 84 12.10 5.72 -7.03
CA ALA A 84 13.52 5.85 -7.26
C ALA A 84 14.23 4.51 -7.10
N PHE A 85 15.23 4.28 -7.94
CA PHE A 85 16.22 3.25 -7.69
C PHE A 85 17.11 3.68 -6.54
N TYR A 86 17.34 2.76 -5.61
CA TYR A 86 17.99 3.06 -4.35
C TYR A 86 19.18 2.14 -4.10
N ASP A 87 20.33 2.76 -3.89
CA ASP A 87 21.63 2.14 -3.64
C ASP A 87 22.16 2.44 -2.22
N GLY A 88 21.32 2.98 -1.34
CA GLY A 88 21.70 3.36 0.03
C GLY A 88 22.21 4.77 0.21
N GLN A 89 22.30 5.57 -0.85
CA GLN A 89 22.80 6.94 -0.77
C GLN A 89 21.66 7.97 -0.57
N GLU A 90 20.99 7.91 0.57
CA GLU A 90 20.12 8.99 1.06
C GLU A 90 20.35 9.23 2.57
N GLY A 91 20.40 10.50 2.96
CA GLY A 91 20.65 10.89 4.35
C GLY A 91 22.13 11.07 4.70
N PRO A 92 22.43 11.48 5.96
CA PRO A 92 23.79 11.82 6.40
C PRO A 92 24.71 10.59 6.58
N ASP A 93 24.14 9.39 6.68
CA ASP A 93 24.87 8.14 6.91
C ASP A 93 24.72 7.20 5.69
N ALA A 94 25.47 7.48 4.62
CA ALA A 94 25.59 6.56 3.50
C ALA A 94 26.40 5.33 3.95
N GLU A 95 25.70 4.27 4.34
CA GLU A 95 26.31 2.97 4.64
C GLU A 95 26.60 2.19 3.36
N GLU A 96 27.50 1.20 3.43
CA GLU A 96 27.70 0.25 2.34
C GLU A 96 26.47 -0.67 2.19
N TRP A 97 25.48 -0.17 1.45
CA TRP A 97 24.20 -0.84 1.24
C TRP A 97 24.32 -2.27 0.76
N GLU A 98 25.29 -2.57 -0.11
CA GLU A 98 25.47 -3.91 -0.64
C GLU A 98 25.81 -4.93 0.46
N TRP A 99 26.56 -4.52 1.49
CA TRP A 99 27.02 -5.37 2.58
C TRP A 99 26.09 -5.34 3.80
N ALA A 100 25.16 -4.39 3.85
CA ALA A 100 24.16 -4.32 4.91
C ALA A 100 23.20 -5.53 4.87
N SER A 101 22.91 -6.07 6.05
CA SER A 101 21.89 -7.10 6.24
C SER A 101 20.50 -6.55 5.89
N GLU A 102 19.54 -7.43 5.58
CA GLU A 102 18.17 -7.04 5.27
C GLU A 102 17.52 -6.22 6.40
N ARG A 103 17.88 -6.52 7.65
CA ARG A 103 17.39 -5.79 8.82
C ARG A 103 17.99 -4.38 8.91
N GLU A 104 19.27 -4.22 8.59
CA GLU A 104 19.92 -2.90 8.54
C GLU A 104 19.33 -2.06 7.40
N LYS A 105 19.15 -2.65 6.21
CA LYS A 105 18.46 -2.02 5.08
C LYS A 105 17.05 -1.55 5.45
N CYS A 106 16.28 -2.41 6.13
CA CYS A 106 14.96 -2.06 6.64
C CYS A 106 15.03 -0.89 7.63
N ALA A 107 15.90 -0.97 8.64
CA ALA A 107 16.03 0.05 9.68
C ALA A 107 16.44 1.41 9.08
N HIS A 108 17.37 1.40 8.13
CA HIS A 108 17.81 2.58 7.43
C HIS A 108 16.66 3.29 6.69
N VAL A 109 15.86 2.56 5.89
CA VAL A 109 14.73 3.15 5.16
C VAL A 109 13.62 3.61 6.10
N VAL A 110 13.35 2.88 7.19
CA VAL A 110 12.39 3.31 8.22
C VAL A 110 12.84 4.62 8.86
N ARG A 111 14.12 4.73 9.25
CA ARG A 111 14.69 5.95 9.83
C ARG A 111 14.57 7.14 8.87
N LEU A 112 14.91 6.97 7.59
CA LEU A 112 14.75 8.02 6.58
C LEU A 112 13.31 8.54 6.50
N ASN A 113 12.33 7.63 6.56
CA ASN A 113 10.91 8.00 6.53
C ASN A 113 10.44 8.68 7.83
N GLU A 114 11.04 8.35 8.97
CA GLU A 114 10.72 8.97 10.26
C GLU A 114 11.29 10.39 10.35
N GLU A 115 12.55 10.57 9.96
CA GLU A 115 13.30 11.83 10.06
C GLU A 115 12.85 12.87 9.02
N GLU A 116 12.49 12.43 7.80
CA GLU A 116 12.08 13.32 6.72
C GLU A 116 10.67 13.00 6.20
N PRO A 117 9.62 13.68 6.70
CA PRO A 117 8.23 13.43 6.28
C PRO A 117 7.98 13.52 4.77
N ARG A 118 8.75 14.35 4.06
CA ARG A 118 8.67 14.49 2.60
C ARG A 118 9.10 13.22 1.85
N MET A 119 9.97 12.41 2.46
CA MET A 119 10.50 11.19 1.88
C MET A 119 9.57 9.98 2.09
N ARG A 120 8.52 10.11 2.91
CA ARG A 120 7.58 9.02 3.25
C ARG A 120 6.75 8.48 2.08
N ASN A 121 6.64 9.27 1.02
CA ASN A 121 5.87 8.91 -0.17
C ASN A 121 6.75 8.53 -1.36
N LYS A 122 8.02 8.22 -1.10
CA LYS A 122 8.98 7.79 -2.12
C LYS A 122 9.23 6.29 -1.97
N LEU A 123 8.82 5.50 -2.96
CA LEU A 123 9.13 4.08 -3.06
C LEU A 123 10.54 3.89 -3.62
N ARG A 124 11.42 3.38 -2.77
CA ARG A 124 12.81 3.01 -3.06
C ARG A 124 12.87 1.57 -3.55
N ILE A 125 13.31 1.39 -4.80
CA ILE A 125 13.46 0.10 -5.47
C ILE A 125 14.93 -0.29 -5.43
N THR A 126 15.24 -1.39 -4.75
CA THR A 126 16.63 -1.77 -4.44
C THR A 126 17.17 -2.89 -5.34
N ARG A 127 16.32 -3.43 -6.22
CA ARG A 127 16.66 -4.54 -7.12
C ARG A 127 16.15 -4.26 -8.53
N ALA A 128 16.88 -4.78 -9.52
CA ALA A 128 16.52 -4.66 -10.93
C ALA A 128 15.32 -5.53 -11.30
N TRP A 129 14.57 -5.12 -12.32
CA TRP A 129 13.36 -5.80 -12.77
C TRP A 129 13.62 -7.24 -13.21
N GLU A 130 14.70 -7.48 -13.95
CA GLU A 130 15.00 -8.76 -14.60
C GLU A 130 15.12 -9.89 -13.56
N ALA A 131 15.81 -9.62 -12.44
CA ALA A 131 15.96 -10.57 -11.35
C ALA A 131 14.61 -10.83 -10.63
N ILE A 132 13.82 -9.78 -10.41
CA ILE A 132 12.50 -9.90 -9.77
C ILE A 132 11.51 -10.67 -10.65
N GLU A 133 11.53 -10.43 -11.96
CA GLU A 133 10.66 -11.10 -12.92
C GLU A 133 10.97 -12.61 -12.98
N GLU A 134 12.26 -12.97 -12.98
CA GLU A 134 12.68 -14.36 -12.95
C GLU A 134 12.25 -15.05 -11.65
N GLU A 135 12.50 -14.44 -10.49
CA GLU A 135 12.07 -14.97 -9.19
C GLU A 135 10.56 -15.16 -9.12
N MET A 136 9.77 -14.17 -9.57
CA MET A 136 8.31 -14.27 -9.61
C MET A 136 7.81 -15.42 -10.49
N LYS A 137 8.50 -15.74 -11.61
CA LYS A 137 8.16 -16.90 -12.45
C LYS A 137 8.51 -18.24 -11.81
N MET A 138 9.43 -18.25 -10.85
CA MET A 138 9.87 -19.45 -10.13
C MET A 138 9.03 -19.73 -8.88
N VAL A 139 8.27 -18.75 -8.38
CA VAL A 139 7.29 -18.97 -7.31
C VAL A 139 6.28 -20.04 -7.73
N GLY A 140 6.09 -21.05 -6.87
CA GLY A 140 5.22 -22.20 -7.14
C GLY A 140 5.86 -23.31 -7.99
N ARG A 141 7.03 -23.09 -8.58
CA ARG A 141 7.86 -24.15 -9.22
C ARG A 141 8.90 -24.70 -8.26
N GLN A 142 9.42 -23.84 -7.40
CA GLN A 142 10.31 -24.22 -6.31
C GLN A 142 9.51 -24.38 -5.02
N ARG A 143 9.83 -25.44 -4.27
CA ARG A 143 9.26 -25.63 -2.93
C ARG A 143 10.01 -24.72 -1.97
N VAL A 144 9.40 -23.60 -1.62
CA VAL A 144 9.95 -22.64 -0.65
C VAL A 144 9.22 -22.84 0.67
N ASP A 145 9.95 -22.89 1.78
CA ASP A 145 9.33 -22.99 3.11
C ASP A 145 8.64 -21.66 3.44
N ALA A 146 7.32 -21.70 3.65
CA ALA A 146 6.53 -20.54 4.02
C ALA A 146 7.06 -19.87 5.30
N LYS A 147 7.61 -20.64 6.26
CA LYS A 147 8.19 -20.07 7.48
C LYS A 147 9.47 -19.28 7.22
N GLU A 148 10.29 -19.73 6.27
CA GLU A 148 11.49 -19.01 5.86
C GLU A 148 11.10 -17.69 5.19
N CYS A 149 10.12 -17.73 4.28
CA CYS A 149 9.57 -16.52 3.65
C CYS A 149 8.99 -15.54 4.68
N GLU A 150 8.25 -16.01 5.68
CA GLU A 150 7.73 -15.17 6.77
C GLU A 150 8.87 -14.48 7.54
N GLY A 151 9.94 -15.21 7.85
CA GLY A 151 11.13 -14.65 8.50
C GLY A 151 11.80 -13.57 7.65
N LEU A 152 11.92 -13.78 6.33
CA LEU A 152 12.47 -12.78 5.40
C LEU A 152 11.57 -11.55 5.31
N ILE A 153 10.24 -11.72 5.24
CA ILE A 153 9.26 -10.64 5.25
C ILE A 153 9.42 -9.78 6.50
N GLU A 154 9.49 -10.40 7.69
CA GLU A 154 9.65 -9.69 8.96
C GLU A 154 10.97 -8.92 9.03
N GLN A 155 12.06 -9.50 8.54
CA GLN A 155 13.37 -8.84 8.50
C GLN A 155 13.40 -7.65 7.52
N ARG A 156 12.81 -7.81 6.33
CA ARG A 156 12.87 -6.81 5.24
C ARG A 156 11.91 -5.66 5.44
N TRP A 157 10.77 -5.89 6.08
CA TRP A 157 9.75 -4.86 6.27
C TRP A 157 9.59 -4.39 7.72
N GLY A 158 10.18 -5.09 8.70
CA GLY A 158 10.00 -4.76 10.11
C GLY A 158 8.57 -4.99 10.61
N THR A 159 7.75 -5.73 9.86
CA THR A 159 6.37 -6.09 10.20
C THR A 159 6.06 -7.51 9.74
N ASN A 160 5.05 -8.13 10.34
CA ASN A 160 4.61 -9.47 9.96
C ASN A 160 3.70 -9.45 8.73
N ILE A 161 3.48 -10.63 8.15
CA ILE A 161 2.61 -10.80 6.98
C ILE A 161 1.13 -10.45 7.25
N ASP A 162 0.67 -10.53 8.51
CA ASP A 162 -0.71 -10.17 8.87
C ASP A 162 -1.01 -8.68 8.67
N HIS A 163 0.03 -7.85 8.50
CA HIS A 163 -0.11 -6.45 8.09
C HIS A 163 -0.97 -6.29 6.81
N PHE A 164 -0.91 -7.26 5.90
CA PHE A 164 -1.58 -7.24 4.60
C PHE A 164 -2.97 -7.91 4.60
N LEU A 165 -3.43 -8.41 5.75
CA LEU A 165 -4.79 -8.92 5.86
C LEU A 165 -5.80 -7.76 5.90
N PRO A 166 -6.99 -7.91 5.29
CA PRO A 166 -8.11 -7.00 5.55
C PRO A 166 -8.40 -6.92 7.04
N ASP A 167 -8.81 -5.75 7.54
CA ASP A 167 -9.03 -5.53 8.98
C ASP A 167 -10.00 -6.54 9.62
N ALA A 168 -11.04 -6.96 8.87
CA ALA A 168 -12.00 -7.96 9.32
C ALA A 168 -11.41 -9.37 9.51
N MET A 169 -10.22 -9.62 8.95
CA MET A 169 -9.51 -10.91 8.99
C MET A 169 -8.27 -10.85 9.88
N LYS A 170 -7.92 -9.67 10.41
CA LYS A 170 -6.79 -9.54 11.35
C LYS A 170 -7.11 -10.28 12.65
N PRO A 171 -6.20 -11.12 13.16
CA PRO A 171 -6.42 -11.88 14.38
C PRO A 171 -6.60 -10.95 15.59
N ALA A 172 -7.67 -11.15 16.36
CA ALA A 172 -8.04 -10.27 17.47
C ALA A 172 -7.00 -10.25 18.61
N LYS A 173 -6.27 -11.35 18.84
CA LYS A 173 -5.19 -11.49 19.84
C LYS A 173 -4.22 -12.61 19.44
N VAL A 174 -2.93 -12.27 19.29
CA VAL A 174 -1.75 -13.16 19.24
C VAL A 174 -1.59 -14.04 17.98
N LYS A 175 -0.33 -14.07 17.48
CA LYS A 175 0.18 -14.70 16.25
C LYS A 175 -0.54 -16.00 15.87
N PRO A 176 -1.38 -16.01 14.82
CA PRO A 176 -1.56 -17.24 14.06
C PRO A 176 -0.22 -17.57 13.41
N SER A 177 0.14 -18.85 13.35
CA SER A 177 1.08 -19.29 12.31
C SER A 177 0.44 -18.93 10.97
N ALA A 178 1.01 -17.95 10.26
CA ALA A 178 0.46 -17.43 9.01
C ALA A 178 0.27 -18.53 7.95
N SER A 179 1.01 -19.64 8.07
CA SER A 179 0.80 -20.90 7.32
C SER A 179 -0.62 -21.48 7.32
N LYS A 180 -1.54 -21.07 8.22
CA LYS A 180 -2.94 -21.51 8.18
C LYS A 180 -3.85 -20.65 7.30
N PHE A 181 -3.51 -19.39 7.09
CA PHE A 181 -4.38 -18.42 6.40
C PHE A 181 -3.86 -18.02 5.02
N TRP A 182 -2.54 -18.12 4.82
CA TRP A 182 -1.89 -17.68 3.61
C TRP A 182 -1.54 -18.84 2.70
N ASP A 183 -1.81 -18.66 1.41
CA ASP A 183 -1.32 -19.56 0.36
C ASP A 183 0.20 -19.45 0.25
N GLU A 184 0.91 -20.59 0.15
CA GLU A 184 2.38 -20.62 0.10
C GLU A 184 2.95 -19.78 -1.05
N GLY A 185 2.25 -19.74 -2.20
CA GLY A 185 2.63 -18.91 -3.34
C GLY A 185 2.50 -17.42 -3.05
N VAL A 186 1.45 -17.02 -2.30
CA VAL A 186 1.31 -15.64 -1.83
C VAL A 186 2.43 -15.25 -0.88
N VAL A 187 2.76 -16.10 0.10
CA VAL A 187 3.84 -15.84 1.06
C VAL A 187 5.19 -15.71 0.33
N ALA A 188 5.49 -16.62 -0.59
CA ALA A 188 6.70 -16.57 -1.41
C ALA A 188 6.74 -15.32 -2.30
N GLY A 189 5.63 -14.96 -2.95
CA GLY A 189 5.53 -13.73 -3.73
C GLY A 189 5.76 -12.48 -2.87
N LEU A 190 5.19 -12.42 -1.67
CA LEU A 190 5.41 -11.32 -0.73
C LEU A 190 6.87 -11.25 -0.27
N ALA A 191 7.56 -12.38 -0.12
CA ALA A 191 9.00 -12.41 0.16
C ALA A 191 9.84 -11.83 -1.00
N VAL A 192 9.42 -12.04 -2.25
CA VAL A 192 10.04 -11.38 -3.41
C VAL A 192 9.72 -9.89 -3.41
N LEU A 193 8.47 -9.48 -3.17
CA LEU A 193 8.09 -8.08 -3.09
C LEU A 193 8.86 -7.33 -1.99
N SER A 194 9.03 -7.93 -0.81
CA SER A 194 9.78 -7.33 0.30
C SER A 194 11.27 -7.20 0.00
N SER A 195 11.83 -8.06 -0.86
CA SER A 195 13.25 -8.04 -1.22
C SER A 195 13.70 -6.81 -2.00
N PHE A 196 12.77 -6.07 -2.62
CA PHE A 196 13.10 -4.85 -3.35
C PHE A 196 12.42 -3.60 -2.79
N THR A 197 11.66 -3.75 -1.70
CA THR A 197 10.91 -2.67 -1.04
C THR A 197 11.19 -2.64 0.46
N GLN A 198 12.45 -2.86 0.87
CA GLN A 198 12.86 -2.90 2.28
C GLN A 198 12.35 -1.67 3.05
N GLY A 199 11.86 -1.88 4.27
CA GLY A 199 11.32 -0.85 5.16
C GLY A 199 10.05 -0.16 4.67
N GLN A 200 9.43 -0.61 3.58
CA GLN A 200 8.33 0.09 2.90
C GLN A 200 7.05 -0.73 2.80
N ALA A 201 6.77 -1.60 3.79
CA ALA A 201 5.54 -2.41 3.84
C ALA A 201 4.26 -1.59 3.60
N ARG A 202 4.20 -0.38 4.16
CA ARG A 202 3.05 0.53 3.97
C ARG A 202 2.82 0.88 2.50
N LEU A 203 3.87 1.29 1.78
CA LEU A 203 3.76 1.61 0.34
C LEU A 203 3.47 0.34 -0.46
N ALA A 204 4.12 -0.78 -0.14
CA ALA A 204 3.83 -2.07 -0.76
C ALA A 204 2.35 -2.46 -0.61
N ALA A 205 1.74 -2.21 0.57
CA ALA A 205 0.34 -2.46 0.82
C ALA A 205 -0.59 -1.65 -0.11
N GLU A 206 -0.26 -0.38 -0.42
CA GLU A 206 -1.06 0.43 -1.36
C GLU A 206 -1.07 -0.18 -2.77
N PHE A 207 0.07 -0.67 -3.25
CA PHE A 207 0.14 -1.33 -4.57
C PHE A 207 -0.56 -2.69 -4.58
N LEU A 208 -0.53 -3.42 -3.47
CA LEU A 208 -1.29 -4.66 -3.30
C LEU A 208 -2.80 -4.38 -3.26
N GLU A 209 -3.25 -3.34 -2.56
CA GLU A 209 -4.65 -2.91 -2.56
C GLU A 209 -5.11 -2.51 -3.97
N GLU A 210 -4.29 -1.78 -4.71
CA GLU A 210 -4.57 -1.43 -6.11
C GLU A 210 -4.70 -2.68 -6.98
N ALA A 211 -3.78 -3.64 -6.84
CA ALA A 211 -3.83 -4.90 -7.57
C ALA A 211 -5.10 -5.71 -7.26
N VAL A 212 -5.48 -5.79 -5.98
CA VAL A 212 -6.74 -6.42 -5.55
C VAL A 212 -7.95 -5.70 -6.16
N GLN A 213 -7.95 -4.36 -6.18
CA GLN A 213 -9.03 -3.58 -6.80
C GLN A 213 -9.12 -3.81 -8.32
N LEU A 214 -8.00 -3.98 -9.01
CA LEU A 214 -8.00 -4.33 -10.43
C LEU A 214 -8.66 -5.70 -10.67
N ARG A 215 -8.34 -6.71 -9.84
CA ARG A 215 -8.97 -8.04 -9.92
C ARG A 215 -10.46 -7.98 -9.60
N ILE A 216 -10.85 -7.31 -8.51
CA ILE A 216 -12.25 -7.21 -8.07
C ILE A 216 -13.09 -6.40 -9.06
N GLY A 217 -12.51 -5.33 -9.63
CA GLY A 217 -13.17 -4.47 -10.61
C GLY A 217 -13.57 -5.19 -11.90
N ASP A 218 -12.93 -6.31 -12.23
CA ASP A 218 -13.30 -7.17 -13.36
C ASP A 218 -14.55 -8.03 -13.07
N GLY A 219 -15.03 -8.06 -11.81
CA GLY A 219 -16.33 -8.63 -11.40
C GLY A 219 -16.43 -10.15 -11.50
N ILE A 220 -15.32 -10.84 -11.76
CA ILE A 220 -15.22 -12.30 -11.82
C ILE A 220 -14.91 -12.88 -10.43
N ASP A 221 -14.16 -12.12 -9.65
CA ASP A 221 -13.76 -12.47 -8.29
C ASP A 221 -14.06 -11.28 -7.38
N THR A 222 -14.66 -11.54 -6.24
CA THR A 222 -15.05 -10.51 -5.26
C THR A 222 -14.30 -10.66 -3.94
N SER A 223 -13.36 -11.62 -3.86
CA SER A 223 -12.61 -11.87 -2.64
C SER A 223 -11.63 -10.72 -2.38
N PRO A 224 -11.72 -10.05 -1.20
CA PRO A 224 -10.76 -9.03 -0.79
C PRO A 224 -9.43 -9.63 -0.29
N VAL A 225 -9.33 -10.95 -0.24
CA VAL A 225 -8.10 -11.65 0.18
C VAL A 225 -7.09 -11.61 -0.96
N LEU A 226 -5.84 -11.32 -0.60
CA LEU A 226 -4.72 -11.27 -1.52
C LEU A 226 -4.47 -12.65 -2.16
N GLN A 227 -4.32 -12.68 -3.47
CA GLN A 227 -3.93 -13.85 -4.25
C GLN A 227 -2.54 -13.65 -4.85
N PHE A 228 -1.90 -14.74 -5.27
CA PHE A 228 -0.56 -14.67 -5.85
C PHE A 228 -0.52 -13.72 -7.07
N GLN A 229 -1.56 -13.74 -7.90
CA GLN A 229 -1.67 -12.84 -9.04
C GLN A 229 -1.75 -11.36 -8.64
N ASP A 230 -2.32 -11.03 -7.47
CA ASP A 230 -2.35 -9.66 -6.96
C ASP A 230 -0.93 -9.19 -6.62
N VAL A 231 -0.09 -10.08 -6.08
CA VAL A 231 1.32 -9.79 -5.81
C VAL A 231 2.10 -9.56 -7.11
N VAL A 232 1.89 -10.41 -8.11
CA VAL A 232 2.50 -10.25 -9.45
C VAL A 232 2.07 -8.91 -10.07
N ASN A 233 0.79 -8.58 -9.99
CA ASN A 233 0.25 -7.32 -10.52
C ASN A 233 0.83 -6.12 -9.77
N ALA A 234 0.94 -6.17 -8.43
CA ALA A 234 1.53 -5.10 -7.63
C ALA A 234 2.99 -4.84 -8.03
N VAL A 235 3.79 -5.90 -8.17
CA VAL A 235 5.16 -5.82 -8.67
C VAL A 235 5.21 -5.16 -10.05
N HIS A 236 4.34 -5.57 -10.97
CA HIS A 236 4.27 -4.97 -12.30
C HIS A 236 3.87 -3.48 -12.26
N ILE A 237 2.90 -3.08 -11.43
CA ILE A 237 2.48 -1.68 -11.28
C ILE A 237 3.64 -0.82 -10.78
N ILE A 238 4.41 -1.31 -9.82
CA ILE A 238 5.58 -0.60 -9.28
C ILE A 238 6.60 -0.33 -10.38
N PHE A 239 7.01 -1.35 -11.13
CA PHE A 239 8.03 -1.21 -12.18
C PHE A 239 7.50 -0.49 -13.43
N GLU A 240 6.20 -0.57 -13.73
CA GLU A 240 5.54 0.27 -14.74
C GLU A 240 5.64 1.76 -14.36
N ARG A 241 5.30 2.11 -13.11
CA ARG A 241 5.31 3.50 -12.64
C ARG A 241 6.73 4.05 -12.42
N ALA A 242 7.69 3.17 -12.12
CA ALA A 242 9.10 3.51 -12.12
C ALA A 242 9.67 3.73 -13.55
N GLY A 243 8.88 3.50 -14.61
CA GLY A 243 9.28 3.72 -16.00
C GLY A 243 10.15 2.60 -16.59
N VAL A 244 10.27 1.47 -15.91
CA VAL A 244 11.11 0.33 -16.31
C VAL A 244 10.37 -0.54 -17.32
N ILE A 245 9.09 -0.82 -17.05
CA ILE A 245 8.22 -1.61 -17.93
C ILE A 245 7.40 -0.67 -18.81
N LYS A 246 7.38 -0.95 -20.12
CA LYS A 246 6.60 -0.18 -21.10
C LYS A 246 5.14 -0.64 -21.21
N GLU A 247 4.87 -1.89 -20.85
CA GLU A 247 3.52 -2.44 -20.82
C GLU A 247 2.71 -1.80 -19.69
N LYS A 248 1.47 -1.39 -19.98
CA LYS A 248 0.63 -0.70 -19.01
C LYS A 248 -0.49 -1.60 -18.52
N LEU A 249 -0.31 -2.16 -17.33
CA LEU A 249 -1.32 -2.94 -16.63
C LEU A 249 -2.46 -2.02 -16.15
N THR A 250 -2.12 -0.79 -15.78
CA THR A 250 -3.04 0.21 -15.20
C THR A 250 -3.92 0.95 -16.23
N LYS A 251 -3.72 0.73 -17.53
CA LYS A 251 -4.59 1.33 -18.55
C LYS A 251 -5.99 0.74 -18.45
N PRO A 252 -7.07 1.55 -18.42
CA PRO A 252 -8.43 1.02 -18.44
C PRO A 252 -8.61 0.20 -19.72
N LYS A 253 -8.72 -1.13 -19.55
CA LYS A 253 -9.14 -2.00 -20.66
C LYS A 253 -10.46 -1.45 -21.18
N SER A 254 -10.52 -1.16 -22.49
CA SER A 254 -11.76 -0.67 -23.10
C SER A 254 -12.90 -1.64 -22.78
N ALA A 255 -14.13 -1.14 -22.66
CA ALA A 255 -15.30 -1.98 -22.36
C ALA A 255 -15.40 -3.23 -23.27
N LYS A 256 -14.95 -3.11 -24.53
CA LYS A 256 -14.85 -4.21 -25.49
C LYS A 256 -13.81 -5.27 -25.14
N ALA A 257 -12.66 -4.88 -24.59
CA ALA A 257 -11.62 -5.81 -24.13
C ALA A 257 -12.09 -6.56 -22.87
N ARG A 258 -12.72 -5.84 -21.93
CA ARG A 258 -13.34 -6.43 -20.72
C ARG A 258 -14.43 -7.45 -21.05
N GLU A 259 -15.31 -7.14 -22.02
CA GLU A 259 -16.36 -8.07 -22.45
C GLU A 259 -15.81 -9.33 -23.14
N LYS A 260 -14.72 -9.19 -23.92
CA LYS A 260 -14.07 -10.30 -24.62
C LYS A 260 -13.37 -11.27 -23.65
N GLU A 261 -12.71 -10.75 -22.62
CA GLU A 261 -12.11 -11.57 -21.57
C GLU A 261 -13.15 -12.25 -20.69
N ARG A 262 -14.21 -11.52 -20.28
CA ARG A 262 -15.33 -12.12 -19.54
C ARG A 262 -15.97 -13.29 -20.29
N LYS A 263 -16.15 -13.16 -21.61
CA LYS A 263 -16.66 -14.23 -22.48
C LYS A 263 -15.69 -15.41 -22.63
N LYS A 264 -14.37 -15.19 -22.58
CA LYS A 264 -13.37 -16.27 -22.59
C LYS A 264 -13.35 -17.03 -21.26
N ALA A 265 -13.31 -16.31 -20.14
CA ALA A 265 -13.29 -16.90 -18.80
C ALA A 265 -14.57 -17.70 -18.49
N LEU A 266 -15.74 -17.20 -18.92
CA LEU A 266 -16.99 -17.96 -18.78
C LEU A 266 -16.93 -19.28 -19.55
N LYS A 267 -16.43 -19.25 -20.79
CA LYS A 267 -16.30 -20.46 -21.63
C LYS A 267 -15.36 -21.49 -21.03
N GLU A 268 -14.28 -21.06 -20.36
CA GLU A 268 -13.35 -21.98 -19.69
C GLU A 268 -13.95 -22.61 -18.43
N LYS A 269 -14.72 -21.84 -17.63
CA LYS A 269 -15.49 -22.40 -16.50
C LYS A 269 -16.50 -23.45 -16.96
N THR A 270 -17.31 -23.13 -17.97
CA THR A 270 -18.32 -24.09 -18.49
C THR A 270 -17.67 -25.33 -19.12
N LYS A 271 -16.46 -25.20 -19.67
CA LYS A 271 -15.71 -26.34 -20.22
C LYS A 271 -15.17 -27.26 -19.10
N LYS A 272 -14.66 -26.69 -18.00
CA LYS A 272 -14.21 -27.46 -16.82
C LYS A 272 -15.36 -28.17 -16.11
N GLU A 273 -16.51 -27.52 -15.97
CA GLU A 273 -17.71 -28.13 -15.38
C GLU A 273 -18.25 -29.29 -16.22
N LYS A 274 -18.23 -29.17 -17.56
CA LYS A 274 -18.64 -30.26 -18.46
C LYS A 274 -17.66 -31.43 -18.50
N SER A 275 -16.35 -31.18 -18.37
CA SER A 275 -15.36 -32.25 -18.28
C SER A 275 -15.39 -33.00 -16.95
N GLY A 276 -15.78 -32.34 -15.85
CA GLY A 276 -16.00 -33.00 -14.56
C GLY A 276 -17.24 -33.91 -14.58
N ALA A 277 -18.33 -33.45 -15.20
CA ALA A 277 -19.59 -34.22 -15.28
C ALA A 277 -19.53 -35.45 -16.21
N MET A 278 -18.54 -35.55 -17.11
CA MET A 278 -18.32 -36.73 -17.95
C MET A 278 -17.41 -37.78 -17.31
N ALA A 279 -16.69 -37.45 -16.23
CA ALA A 279 -15.78 -38.39 -15.55
C ALA A 279 -16.48 -39.21 -14.44
N GLU A 280 -17.74 -38.89 -14.10
CA GLU A 280 -18.54 -39.57 -13.07
C GLU A 280 -19.71 -40.42 -13.64
N LYS A 281 -19.65 -40.82 -14.92
CA LYS A 281 -20.56 -41.81 -15.51
C LYS A 281 -19.80 -42.96 -16.12
#